data_AF-A0AAD5M6C6-F1
#
_entry.id   AF-A0AAD5M6C6-F1
#
_cell.length_a   1.000
_cell.length_b   1.000
_cell.length_c   1.000
_cell.angle_alpha   90.00
_cell.angle_beta   90.00
_cell.angle_gamma   90.00
#
_symmetry.space_group_name_H-M   'P 1'
#
loop_
_entity.id
_entity.type
_entity.pdbx_description
1 polymer ?
#
loop_
_entity_poly.entity_id
_entity_poly.type
_entity_poly.pdbx_seq_one_letter_code
_entity_poly.pdbx_strand_id
1 'polypeptide(L)'
;MLENIDFPHVLVVVLAASLLIAVAAHEKLKRHADAAGLAPAAPYALPFLHHTLQVIWHSERAHDWLLELCEQHDGRPFRMRMVGRPGCTNLNTPELFEDVLKTHFEDFEKGDGMQENLRDLLGHGIFAGSA
;
A
#
# COMPACT_ATOMS: atom_id res chain seq x y z
N MET A 1 -0.91 2.22 -52.38
CA MET A 1 0.33 1.60 -51.89
C MET A 1 0.39 1.88 -50.39
N LEU A 2 -0.42 1.14 -49.64
CA LEU A 2 -0.43 1.20 -48.17
C LEU A 2 0.49 0.07 -47.73
N GLU A 3 1.75 0.42 -47.52
CA GLU A 3 2.77 -0.49 -46.99
C GLU A 3 2.29 -1.09 -45.66
N ASN A 4 2.52 -2.39 -45.55
CA ASN A 4 2.28 -3.20 -44.37
C ASN A 4 2.80 -2.49 -43.12
N ILE A 5 1.90 -1.92 -42.34
CA ILE A 5 2.18 -1.58 -40.96
C ILE A 5 2.41 -2.91 -40.26
N ASP A 6 3.67 -3.24 -40.02
CA ASP A 6 4.09 -4.46 -39.34
C ASP A 6 3.41 -4.50 -37.96
N PHE A 7 2.40 -5.34 -37.85
CA PHE A 7 1.67 -5.65 -36.62
C PHE A 7 2.56 -5.78 -35.37
N PRO A 8 3.77 -6.39 -35.42
CA PRO A 8 4.67 -6.42 -34.27
C PRO A 8 5.18 -5.04 -33.83
N HIS A 9 5.43 -4.10 -34.74
CA HIS A 9 5.93 -2.76 -34.38
C HIS A 9 4.85 -1.92 -33.72
N VAL A 10 3.61 -1.99 -34.19
CA VAL A 10 2.48 -1.31 -33.53
C VAL A 10 2.27 -1.84 -32.13
N LEU A 11 2.33 -3.17 -31.95
CA LEU A 11 2.20 -3.78 -30.62
C LEU A 11 3.31 -3.31 -29.67
N VAL A 12 4.56 -3.28 -30.12
CA VAL A 12 5.69 -2.79 -29.33
C VAL A 12 5.52 -1.32 -28.95
N VAL A 13 5.09 -0.47 -29.88
CA VAL A 13 4.85 0.96 -29.61
C VAL A 13 3.73 1.15 -28.59
N VAL A 14 2.65 0.38 -28.69
CA VAL A 14 1.53 0.42 -27.72
C VAL A 14 1.97 -0.03 -26.33
N LEU A 15 2.75 -1.12 -26.22
CA LEU A 15 3.28 -1.60 -24.94
C LEU A 15 4.28 -0.62 -24.33
N ALA A 16 5.14 -0.01 -25.15
CA ALA A 16 6.07 1.02 -24.68
C ALA A 16 5.32 2.27 -24.19
N ALA A 17 4.31 2.72 -24.94
CA ALA A 17 3.48 3.86 -24.55
C ALA A 17 2.70 3.58 -23.26
N SER A 18 2.12 2.38 -23.11
CA SER A 18 1.40 2.00 -21.89
C SER A 18 2.31 1.93 -20.67
N LEU A 19 3.53 1.40 -20.82
CA LEU A 19 4.54 1.38 -19.77
C LEU A 19 4.97 2.80 -19.38
N LEU A 20 5.20 3.69 -20.36
CA LEU A 20 5.55 5.09 -20.10
C LEU A 20 4.43 5.82 -19.34
N ILE A 21 3.18 5.61 -19.74
CA ILE A 21 2.01 6.18 -19.05
C ILE A 21 1.95 5.65 -17.60
N ALA A 22 2.16 4.34 -17.40
CA ALA A 22 2.19 3.74 -16.08
C ALA A 22 3.29 4.33 -15.18
N VAL A 23 4.50 4.51 -15.70
CA VAL A 23 5.62 5.14 -14.99
C VAL A 23 5.30 6.60 -14.65
N ALA A 24 4.80 7.37 -15.61
CA ALA A 24 4.43 8.77 -15.39
C ALA A 24 3.30 8.93 -14.35
N ALA A 25 2.31 8.02 -14.36
CA ALA A 25 1.25 7.98 -13.37
C ALA A 25 1.81 7.64 -11.98
N HIS A 26 2.72 6.67 -11.88
CA HIS A 26 3.38 6.30 -10.64
C HIS A 26 4.18 7.48 -10.05
N GLU A 27 4.99 8.15 -10.86
CA GLU A 27 5.77 9.33 -10.46
C GLU A 27 4.88 10.51 -10.05
N LYS A 28 3.76 10.72 -10.74
CA LYS A 28 2.78 11.74 -10.34
C LYS A 28 2.19 11.41 -8.98
N LEU A 29 1.82 10.15 -8.75
CA LEU A 29 1.25 9.70 -7.48
C LEU A 29 2.25 9.83 -6.32
N LYS A 30 3.52 9.50 -6.57
CA LYS A 30 4.63 9.70 -5.62
C LYS A 30 4.79 11.18 -5.26
N ARG A 31 4.88 12.06 -6.27
CA ARG A 31 4.99 13.52 -6.04
C ARG A 31 3.82 14.11 -5.27
N HIS A 32 2.59 13.70 -5.57
CA HIS A 32 1.42 14.12 -4.80
C HIS A 32 1.51 13.65 -3.35
N ALA A 33 1.99 12.44 -3.14
CA ALA A 33 2.13 11.87 -1.82
C ALA A 33 3.18 12.61 -0.98
N ASP A 34 4.30 12.98 -1.60
CA ASP A 34 5.35 13.79 -0.97
C ASP A 34 4.86 15.21 -0.66
N ALA A 35 4.12 15.84 -1.59
CA ALA A 35 3.54 17.17 -1.40
C ALA A 35 2.47 17.20 -0.29
N ALA A 36 1.78 16.10 -0.05
CA ALA A 36 0.82 15.95 1.04
C ALA A 36 1.47 15.66 2.41
N GLY A 37 2.81 15.58 2.48
CA GLY A 37 3.53 15.31 3.73
C GLY A 37 3.33 13.89 4.26
N LEU A 38 2.92 12.95 3.41
CA LEU A 38 2.69 11.57 3.83
C LEU A 38 4.04 10.85 4.03
N ALA A 39 4.07 9.89 4.95
CA ALA A 39 5.25 9.08 5.24
C ALA A 39 5.88 8.46 3.97
N PRO A 40 7.20 8.20 3.95
CA PRO A 40 7.86 7.60 2.79
C PRO A 40 7.21 6.25 2.43
N ALA A 41 7.14 5.96 1.13
CA ALA A 41 6.68 4.64 0.68
C ALA A 41 7.79 3.61 0.92
N ALA A 42 7.42 2.43 1.43
CA ALA A 42 8.35 1.31 1.57
C ALA A 42 8.96 0.93 0.21
N PRO A 43 10.20 0.39 0.20
CA PRO A 43 10.90 0.07 -1.02
C PRO A 43 10.19 -1.02 -1.84
N TYR A 44 10.59 -1.13 -3.11
CA TYR A 44 10.15 -2.19 -4.04
C TYR A 44 8.66 -2.15 -4.45
N ALA A 45 7.99 -1.00 -4.36
CA ALA A 45 6.65 -0.82 -4.88
C ALA A 45 6.60 -1.02 -6.41
N LEU A 46 5.82 -1.99 -6.87
CA LEU A 46 5.62 -2.24 -8.30
C LEU A 46 4.53 -1.32 -8.90
N PRO A 47 4.61 -0.99 -10.20
CA PRO A 47 3.51 -0.31 -10.88
C PRO A 47 2.25 -1.18 -10.80
N PHE A 48 1.12 -0.58 -10.40
CA PHE A 48 -0.20 -1.19 -10.16
C PHE A 48 -0.28 -2.21 -9.01
N LEU A 49 0.67 -3.14 -8.89
CA LEU A 49 0.68 -4.16 -7.83
C LEU A 49 1.17 -3.60 -6.49
N HIS A 50 1.82 -2.44 -6.47
CA HIS A 50 2.34 -1.81 -5.28
C HIS A 50 3.21 -2.78 -4.47
N HIS A 51 2.95 -2.96 -3.17
CA HIS A 51 3.69 -3.81 -2.24
C HIS A 51 3.08 -5.22 -2.12
N THR A 52 2.07 -5.54 -2.93
CA THR A 52 1.26 -6.77 -2.77
C THR A 52 2.11 -8.03 -2.89
N LEU A 53 3.02 -8.09 -3.89
CA LEU A 53 3.86 -9.27 -4.07
C LEU A 53 4.84 -9.44 -2.91
N GLN A 54 5.38 -8.34 -2.39
CA GLN A 54 6.31 -8.38 -1.25
C GLN A 54 5.60 -8.89 0.00
N VAL A 55 4.37 -8.43 0.27
CA VAL A 55 3.57 -8.90 1.40
C VAL A 55 3.26 -10.40 1.28
N ILE A 56 2.89 -10.87 0.08
CA ILE A 56 2.63 -12.30 -0.15
C ILE A 56 3.91 -13.12 0.04
N TRP A 57 5.02 -12.67 -0.53
CA TRP A 57 6.31 -13.37 -0.48
C TRP A 57 6.86 -13.51 0.94
N HIS A 58 6.70 -12.47 1.77
CA HIS A 58 7.18 -12.46 3.15
C HIS A 58 6.11 -12.87 4.16
N SER A 59 4.96 -13.39 3.73
CA SER A 59 3.80 -13.67 4.61
C SER A 59 4.13 -14.63 5.75
N GLU A 60 4.94 -15.68 5.51
CA GLU A 60 5.37 -16.62 6.54
C GLU A 60 6.29 -16.00 7.60
N ARG A 61 6.96 -14.90 7.26
CA ARG A 61 7.90 -14.17 8.12
C ARG A 61 7.53 -12.69 8.24
N ALA A 62 6.22 -12.41 8.28
CA ALA A 62 5.72 -11.05 8.16
C ALA A 62 6.27 -10.10 9.24
N HIS A 63 6.40 -10.59 10.48
CA HIS A 63 6.93 -9.79 11.59
C HIS A 63 8.43 -9.49 11.44
N ASP A 64 9.24 -10.47 11.04
CA ASP A 64 10.68 -10.26 10.77
C ASP A 64 10.87 -9.25 9.64
N TRP A 65 10.10 -9.40 8.56
CA TRP A 65 10.17 -8.50 7.41
C TRP A 65 9.72 -7.07 7.75
N LEU A 66 8.67 -6.93 8.56
CA LEU A 66 8.26 -5.62 9.06
C LEU A 66 9.35 -4.98 9.92
N LEU A 67 10.04 -5.77 10.76
CA LEU A 67 11.16 -5.27 11.56
C LEU A 67 12.31 -4.79 10.66
N GLU A 68 12.68 -5.55 9.63
CA GLU A 68 13.70 -5.13 8.65
C GLU A 68 13.31 -3.81 7.96
N LEU A 69 12.02 -3.64 7.62
CA LEU A 69 11.53 -2.38 7.05
C LEU A 69 11.57 -1.23 8.07
N CYS A 70 11.27 -1.47 9.34
CA CYS A 70 11.41 -0.48 10.40
C CYS A 70 12.87 -0.02 10.54
N GLU A 71 13.82 -0.96 10.55
CA GLU A 71 15.25 -0.67 10.60
C GLU A 71 15.71 0.15 9.39
N GLN A 72 15.26 -0.20 8.18
CA GLN A 72 15.56 0.55 6.95
C GLN A 72 15.04 2.00 6.95
N HIS A 73 14.00 2.30 7.74
CA HIS A 73 13.43 3.64 7.85
C HIS A 73 13.88 4.39 9.13
N ASP A 74 14.87 3.86 9.85
CA ASP A 74 15.35 4.41 11.13
C ASP A 74 14.22 4.51 12.18
N GLY A 75 13.29 3.56 12.18
CA GLY A 75 12.10 3.57 13.05
C GLY A 75 11.04 4.60 12.67
N ARG A 76 11.23 5.39 11.60
CA ARG A 76 10.21 6.32 11.11
C ARG A 76 9.02 5.57 10.50
N PRO A 77 7.81 6.15 10.53
CA PRO A 77 6.66 5.54 9.89
C PRO A 77 6.87 5.45 8.38
N PHE A 78 6.33 4.39 7.77
CA PHE A 78 6.40 4.17 6.33
C PHE A 78 5.08 3.62 5.79
N ARG A 79 4.82 3.87 4.50
CA ARG A 79 3.59 3.45 3.84
C ARG A 79 3.78 2.21 2.99
N MET A 80 2.78 1.34 3.03
CA MET A 80 2.62 0.23 2.13
C MET A 80 1.23 0.27 1.48
N ARG A 81 1.14 -0.17 0.24
CA ARG A 81 -0.16 -0.33 -0.43
C ARG A 81 -0.28 -1.73 -1.00
N MET A 82 -1.45 -2.33 -0.81
CA MET A 82 -1.82 -3.59 -1.43
C MET A 82 -2.98 -3.35 -2.38
N VAL A 83 -3.05 -4.12 -3.45
CA VAL A 83 -4.20 -4.12 -4.35
C VAL A 83 -5.43 -4.59 -3.57
N GLY A 84 -6.55 -3.89 -3.74
CA GLY A 84 -7.81 -4.23 -3.08
C GLY A 84 -7.86 -3.86 -1.59
N ARG A 85 -6.86 -3.15 -1.05
CA ARG A 85 -6.90 -2.63 0.32
C ARG A 85 -6.63 -1.12 0.37
N PRO A 86 -7.19 -0.41 1.37
CA PRO A 86 -6.78 0.95 1.68
C PRO A 86 -5.26 1.05 1.88
N GLY A 87 -4.69 2.23 1.61
CA GLY A 87 -3.28 2.48 1.91
C GLY A 87 -3.02 2.36 3.41
N CYS A 88 -1.94 1.68 3.79
CA CYS A 88 -1.58 1.47 5.18
C CYS A 88 -0.31 2.25 5.52
N THR A 89 -0.31 2.92 6.68
CA THR A 89 0.89 3.52 7.28
C THR A 89 1.27 2.68 8.50
N ASN A 90 2.50 2.20 8.53
CA ASN A 90 3.03 1.43 9.65
C ASN A 90 3.62 2.41 10.67
N LEU A 91 3.18 2.28 11.92
CA LEU A 91 3.69 3.04 13.04
C LEU A 91 4.70 2.15 13.76
N ASN A 92 5.89 2.70 14.02
CA ASN A 92 7.04 1.91 14.43
C ASN A 92 7.67 2.38 15.74
N THR A 93 7.17 3.48 16.33
CA THR A 93 7.68 4.00 17.60
C THR A 93 6.59 4.05 18.67
N PRO A 94 6.94 3.84 19.95
CA PRO A 94 5.99 3.93 21.05
C PRO A 94 5.25 5.27 21.10
N GLU A 95 5.92 6.38 20.79
CA GLU A 95 5.34 7.72 20.82
C GLU A 95 4.20 7.87 19.82
N LEU A 96 4.34 7.30 18.61
CA LEU A 96 3.28 7.31 17.60
C LEU A 96 2.11 6.41 17.99
N PHE A 97 2.38 5.26 18.62
CA PHE A 97 1.32 4.43 19.17
C PHE A 97 0.57 5.14 20.30
N GLU A 98 1.29 5.81 21.19
CA GLU A 98 0.68 6.57 22.27
C GLU A 98 -0.16 7.72 21.74
N ASP A 99 0.32 8.46 20.74
CA ASP A 99 -0.45 9.56 20.15
C ASP A 99 -1.74 9.07 19.48
N VAL A 100 -1.65 8.00 18.69
CA VAL A 100 -2.84 7.40 18.07
C VAL A 100 -3.80 6.85 19.11
N LEU A 101 -3.32 6.10 20.09
CA LEU A 101 -4.20 5.40 21.04
C LEU A 101 -4.73 6.27 22.17
N LYS A 102 -4.06 7.38 22.53
CA LYS A 102 -4.48 8.28 23.61
C LYS A 102 -5.15 9.54 23.10
N THR A 103 -4.66 10.10 21.98
CA THR A 103 -5.13 11.40 21.46
C THR A 103 -6.14 11.23 20.35
N HIS A 104 -5.85 10.32 19.40
CA HIS A 104 -6.56 10.21 18.13
C HIS A 104 -7.36 8.91 17.98
N PHE A 105 -7.73 8.25 19.09
CA PHE A 105 -8.34 6.92 19.03
C PHE A 105 -9.61 6.88 18.16
N GLU A 106 -10.45 7.91 18.27
CA GLU A 106 -11.71 8.03 17.50
C GLU A 106 -11.47 8.31 16.00
N ASP A 107 -10.30 8.84 15.63
CA ASP A 107 -9.95 9.10 14.23
C ASP A 107 -9.47 7.81 13.51
N PHE A 108 -9.09 6.78 14.28
CA PHE A 108 -8.57 5.50 13.78
C PHE A 108 -9.52 4.36 14.14
N GLU A 109 -10.62 4.26 13.40
CA GLU A 109 -11.54 3.13 13.52
C GLU A 109 -10.89 1.80 13.09
N LYS A 110 -11.48 0.69 13.55
CA LYS A 110 -10.97 -0.67 13.23
C LYS A 110 -11.08 -1.04 11.74
N GLY A 111 -11.73 -0.20 10.93
CA GLY A 111 -11.86 -0.33 9.48
C GLY A 111 -12.84 -1.44 9.08
N ASP A 112 -13.60 -1.19 8.01
CA ASP A 112 -14.66 -2.09 7.54
C ASP A 112 -14.20 -3.53 7.36
N GLY A 113 -13.02 -3.74 6.76
CA GLY A 113 -12.50 -5.09 6.50
C GLY A 113 -12.19 -5.89 7.78
N MET A 114 -11.76 -5.25 8.86
CA MET A 114 -11.57 -5.94 10.14
C MET A 114 -12.94 -6.26 10.76
N GLN A 115 -13.89 -5.35 10.66
CA GLN A 115 -15.24 -5.54 11.18
C GLN A 115 -15.95 -6.70 10.48
N GLU A 116 -15.88 -6.79 9.15
CA GLU A 116 -16.42 -7.90 8.35
C GLU A 116 -15.79 -9.23 8.76
N ASN A 117 -14.45 -9.30 8.82
CA ASN A 117 -13.76 -10.52 9.24
C ASN A 117 -14.17 -10.95 10.66
N LEU A 118 -14.30 -9.99 11.59
CA LEU A 118 -14.73 -10.29 12.96
C LEU A 118 -16.21 -10.70 13.03
N ARG A 119 -17.08 -10.15 12.17
CA ARG A 119 -18.49 -10.58 12.06
C ARG A 119 -18.61 -12.00 11.54
N ASP A 120 -17.85 -12.34 10.51
CA ASP A 120 -17.86 -13.68 9.92
C ASP A 120 -17.33 -14.74 10.90
N LEU A 121 -16.30 -14.39 11.68
CA LEU A 121 -15.67 -15.32 12.62
C LEU A 121 -16.37 -15.40 13.99
N LEU A 122 -16.84 -14.27 14.52
CA LEU A 122 -17.32 -14.15 15.91
C LEU A 122 -18.81 -13.77 16.00
N GLY A 123 -19.49 -13.58 14.87
CA GLY A 123 -20.88 -13.14 14.81
C GLY A 123 -21.05 -11.64 15.09
N HIS A 124 -22.29 -11.21 15.28
CA HIS A 124 -22.67 -9.79 15.43
C HIS A 124 -22.46 -9.25 16.86
N GLY A 125 -21.50 -9.81 17.60
CA GLY A 125 -21.22 -9.45 18.98
C GLY A 125 -20.41 -8.16 19.14
N ILE A 126 -20.01 -7.86 20.37
CA ILE A 126 -19.27 -6.64 20.75
C ILE A 126 -17.96 -6.42 19.98
N PHE A 127 -17.36 -7.49 19.44
CA PHE A 127 -16.12 -7.42 18.65
C PHE A 127 -16.34 -7.01 17.20
N ALA A 128 -17.59 -7.01 16.76
CA ALA A 128 -18.03 -6.81 15.38
C ALA A 128 -18.94 -5.58 15.21
N GLY A 129 -19.20 -4.86 16.31
CA GLY A 129 -19.87 -3.56 16.32
C GLY A 129 -18.93 -2.46 15.82
N SER A 130 -19.50 -1.47 15.12
CA SER A 130 -18.80 -0.20 14.88
C SER A 130 -18.77 0.54 16.21
N ALA A 131 -17.59 1.00 16.63
CA ALA A 131 -17.51 1.98 17.72
C ALA A 131 -18.17 3.29 17.26
#